data_AF-A0A852GQP1-F1
#
_entry.id   AF-A0A852GQP1-F1
#
_cell.length_a   1.000
_cell.length_b   1.000
_cell.length_c   1.000
_cell.angle_alpha   90.00
_cell.angle_beta   90.00
_cell.angle_gamma   90.00
#
_symmetry.space_group_name_H-M   'P 1'
#
loop_
_entity.id
_entity.type
_entity.pdbx_description
1 polymer ?
#
loop_
_entity_poly.entity_id
_entity_poly.type
_entity_poly.pdbx_seq_one_letter_code
_entity_poly.pdbx_strand_id
1 'polypeptide(L)'
;VSLGAVAGAWSEAAVDHFLRRRRIRARDAAAIRWFHAANSKARAGEAARSNVHMIEADVLLRGGLGGNGDPIMAHPPETDSDNTLQEWLKEVVDTNKGIKLDFKRYLKTKRFLYSLCS
;
A
#
# COMPACT_ATOMS: atom_id res chain seq x y z
N VAL A 1 -30.35 24.22 8.19
CA VAL A 1 -28.90 24.09 7.93
C VAL A 1 -28.74 22.98 6.90
N SER A 2 -28.45 23.30 5.64
CA SER A 2 -28.24 22.25 4.63
C SER A 2 -26.96 21.51 4.96
N LEU A 3 -27.09 20.22 5.30
CA LEU A 3 -25.97 19.30 5.27
C LEU A 3 -25.71 18.97 3.80
N GLY A 4 -24.88 19.80 3.17
CA GLY A 4 -24.31 19.48 1.86
C GLY A 4 -23.52 18.19 2.00
N ALA A 5 -24.00 17.12 1.38
CA ALA A 5 -23.25 15.89 1.23
C ALA A 5 -21.93 16.23 0.53
N VAL A 6 -20.80 15.98 1.19
CA VAL A 6 -19.48 16.07 0.58
C VAL A 6 -19.34 14.89 -0.38
N ALA A 7 -19.93 15.04 -1.57
CA ALA A 7 -19.77 14.14 -2.70
C ALA A 7 -18.35 14.33 -3.26
N GLY A 8 -17.36 13.71 -2.62
CA GLY A 8 -15.98 13.86 -3.04
C GLY A 8 -14.98 13.16 -2.14
N ALA A 9 -15.03 11.84 -2.07
CA ALA A 9 -13.90 11.05 -1.56
C ALA A 9 -13.93 9.60 -2.05
N TRP A 10 -15.12 9.00 -2.19
CA TRP A 10 -15.26 7.56 -2.39
C TRP A 10 -15.54 7.09 -3.82
N SER A 11 -15.74 8.00 -4.78
CA SER A 11 -16.11 7.66 -6.17
C SER A 11 -15.21 8.28 -7.25
N GLU A 12 -14.19 9.05 -6.88
CA GLU A 12 -13.31 9.72 -7.83
C GLU A 12 -12.12 8.82 -8.21
N ALA A 13 -11.89 8.63 -9.51
CA ALA A 13 -10.69 7.94 -9.98
C ALA A 13 -9.43 8.72 -9.59
N ALA A 14 -8.37 8.02 -9.17
CA ALA A 14 -7.13 8.64 -8.73
C ALA A 14 -6.54 9.63 -9.75
N VAL A 15 -6.67 9.34 -11.05
CA VAL A 15 -6.25 10.24 -12.14
C VAL A 15 -7.00 11.57 -12.07
N ASP A 16 -8.32 11.54 -11.93
CA ASP A 16 -9.16 12.74 -11.87
C ASP A 16 -8.85 13.56 -10.61
N HIS A 17 -8.67 12.87 -9.49
CA HIS A 17 -8.30 13.48 -8.22
C HIS A 17 -7.00 14.28 -8.31
N PHE A 18 -5.93 13.66 -8.84
CA PHE A 18 -4.63 14.30 -8.95
C PHE A 18 -4.62 15.38 -10.04
N LEU A 19 -5.39 15.22 -11.11
CA LEU A 19 -5.52 16.22 -12.17
C LEU A 19 -6.21 17.48 -11.66
N ARG A 20 -7.35 17.35 -10.95
CA ARG A 20 -8.09 18.47 -10.36
C ARG A 20 -7.22 19.27 -9.39
N ARG A 21 -6.35 18.59 -8.65
CA ARG A 21 -5.38 19.19 -7.71
C ARG A 21 -4.09 19.68 -8.38
N ARG A 22 -4.00 19.62 -9.71
CA ARG A 22 -2.83 20.03 -10.51
C ARG A 22 -1.53 19.30 -10.13
N ARG A 23 -1.64 18.07 -9.62
CA ARG A 23 -0.50 17.23 -9.26
C ARG A 23 0.01 16.40 -10.44
N ILE A 24 -0.84 16.16 -11.43
CA ILE A 24 -0.46 15.63 -12.75
C ILE A 24 -0.87 16.62 -13.84
N ARG A 25 -0.18 16.59 -14.99
CA ARG A 25 -0.36 17.56 -16.09
C ARG A 25 -1.36 17.12 -17.16
N ALA A 26 -1.66 15.83 -17.23
CA ALA A 26 -2.55 15.24 -18.21
C ALA A 26 -3.46 14.23 -17.51
N ARG A 27 -4.61 13.94 -18.12
CA ARG A 27 -5.53 12.88 -17.68
C ARG A 27 -4.99 11.50 -18.07
N ASP A 28 -3.84 11.15 -17.50
CA ASP A 28 -3.08 9.96 -17.84
C ASP A 28 -2.61 9.26 -16.55
N ALA A 29 -2.93 7.97 -16.42
CA ALA A 29 -2.50 7.17 -15.29
C ALA A 29 -0.97 6.99 -15.23
N ALA A 30 -0.27 7.05 -16.36
CA ALA A 30 1.19 7.00 -16.41
C ALA A 30 1.86 8.23 -15.77
N ALA A 31 1.12 9.34 -15.61
CA ALA A 31 1.61 10.52 -14.90
C ALA A 31 1.58 10.35 -13.37
N ILE A 32 0.90 9.31 -12.84
CA ILE A 32 0.88 9.00 -11.42
C ILE A 32 2.20 8.32 -11.05
N ARG A 33 2.81 8.79 -9.96
CA ARG A 33 4.10 8.31 -9.47
C ARG A 33 3.85 7.49 -8.22
N TRP A 34 4.51 6.35 -8.13
CA TRP A 34 4.26 5.33 -7.12
C TRP A 34 5.51 5.10 -6.28
N PHE A 35 5.31 4.94 -4.97
CA PHE A 35 6.30 4.30 -4.11
C PHE A 35 5.86 2.85 -3.89
N HIS A 36 6.70 1.91 -4.33
CA HIS A 36 6.39 0.49 -4.28
C HIS A 36 6.96 -0.17 -3.02
N ALA A 37 6.23 -1.17 -2.52
CA ALA A 37 6.60 -2.03 -1.40
C ALA A 37 7.05 -1.23 -0.17
N ALA A 38 6.22 -0.31 0.33
CA ALA A 38 6.50 0.47 1.54
C ALA A 38 6.34 -0.37 2.83
N ASN A 39 6.98 -1.54 2.88
CA ASN A 39 6.62 -2.62 3.80
C ASN A 39 7.32 -2.57 5.17
N SER A 40 8.17 -1.57 5.43
CA SER A 40 8.85 -1.39 6.73
C SER A 40 8.57 -0.01 7.29
N LYS A 41 8.87 0.22 8.58
CA LYS A 41 8.73 1.56 9.19
C LYS A 41 9.57 2.60 8.44
N ALA A 42 10.81 2.24 8.12
CA ALA A 42 11.71 3.11 7.37
C ALA A 42 11.14 3.47 5.98
N ARG A 43 10.66 2.47 5.23
CA ARG A 43 10.10 2.69 3.89
C ARG A 43 8.77 3.45 3.93
N ALA A 44 7.92 3.21 4.92
CA ALA A 44 6.70 3.98 5.12
C ALA A 44 7.02 5.46 5.36
N GLY A 45 8.02 5.74 6.22
CA GLY A 45 8.49 7.10 6.47
C GLY A 45 9.10 7.77 5.24
N GLU A 46 9.87 7.04 4.44
CA GLU A 46 10.40 7.54 3.16
C GLU A 46 9.27 7.86 2.18
N ALA A 47 8.32 6.94 2.03
CA ALA A 47 7.18 7.10 1.15
C ALA A 47 6.31 8.31 1.55
N ALA A 48 6.07 8.50 2.85
CA ALA A 48 5.33 9.64 3.40
C ALA A 48 5.99 10.99 3.08
N ARG A 49 7.33 11.06 3.11
CA ARG A 49 8.09 12.30 2.84
C ARG A 49 8.38 12.54 1.35
N SER A 50 8.28 11.49 0.51
CA SER A 50 8.59 11.60 -0.92
C SER A 50 7.61 12.50 -1.69
N ASN A 51 7.92 12.79 -2.95
CA ASN A 51 7.04 13.53 -3.87
C ASN A 51 6.14 12.63 -4.73
N VAL A 52 5.97 11.35 -4.38
CA VAL A 52 5.05 10.44 -5.08
C VAL A 52 3.58 10.80 -4.84
N HIS A 53 2.72 10.28 -5.71
CA HIS A 53 1.27 10.45 -5.66
C HIS A 53 0.61 9.30 -4.87
N MET A 54 1.09 8.08 -5.07
CA MET A 54 0.53 6.86 -4.47
C MET A 54 1.60 6.13 -3.67
N ILE A 55 1.20 5.55 -2.55
CA ILE A 55 2.00 4.58 -1.80
C ILE A 55 1.33 3.22 -1.94
N GLU A 56 2.13 2.23 -2.29
CA GLU A 56 1.74 0.83 -2.35
C GLU A 56 2.50 0.05 -1.28
N ALA A 57 1.80 -0.88 -0.63
CA ALA A 57 2.40 -1.79 0.33
C ALA A 57 1.63 -3.10 0.39
N ASP A 58 2.37 -4.17 0.67
CA ASP A 58 1.87 -5.53 0.74
C ASP A 58 1.40 -5.85 2.17
N VAL A 59 0.22 -6.46 2.30
CA VAL A 59 -0.34 -6.86 3.60
C VAL A 59 -0.37 -8.38 3.71
N LEU A 60 0.17 -8.91 4.80
CA LEU A 60 0.22 -10.34 5.09
C LEU A 60 -0.18 -10.58 6.55
N LEU A 61 -0.74 -11.75 6.86
CA LEU A 61 -1.10 -12.12 8.23
C LEU A 61 0.07 -12.83 8.90
N ARG A 62 0.69 -12.25 9.92
CA ARG A 62 1.85 -12.82 10.62
C ARG A 62 1.62 -14.29 10.99
N GLY A 63 2.58 -15.14 10.63
CA GLY A 63 2.55 -16.59 10.87
C GLY A 63 1.53 -17.39 10.06
N GLY A 64 0.72 -16.75 9.19
CA GLY A 64 -0.20 -17.41 8.27
C GLY A 64 -1.29 -18.27 8.92
N LEU A 65 -1.71 -19.34 8.23
CA LEU A 65 -2.70 -20.29 8.73
C LEU A 65 -2.10 -21.07 9.91
N GLY A 66 -2.27 -20.54 11.13
CA GLY A 66 -1.72 -21.04 12.39
C GLY A 66 -0.97 -19.99 13.21
N GLY A 67 -0.72 -18.79 12.65
CA GLY A 67 -0.18 -17.65 13.37
C GLY A 67 -1.23 -16.91 14.20
N ASN A 68 -0.81 -15.82 14.84
CA ASN A 68 -1.72 -14.96 15.61
C ASN A 68 -2.67 -14.13 14.73
N GLY A 69 -2.41 -14.06 13.42
CA GLY A 69 -3.28 -13.36 12.47
C GLY A 69 -3.07 -11.86 12.42
N ASP A 70 -1.99 -11.32 13.00
CA ASP A 70 -1.71 -9.88 12.97
C ASP A 70 -1.43 -9.43 11.54
N PRO A 71 -2.14 -8.41 11.01
CA PRO A 71 -1.82 -7.84 9.70
C PRO A 71 -0.54 -7.02 9.78
N ILE A 72 0.46 -7.44 9.01
CA ILE A 72 1.77 -6.82 8.92
C ILE A 72 2.07 -6.42 7.49
N MET A 73 2.95 -5.45 7.34
CA MET A 73 3.38 -4.99 6.02
C MET A 73 4.52 -5.91 5.53
N ALA A 74 4.23 -6.87 4.67
CA ALA A 74 5.21 -7.84 4.18
C ALA A 74 4.81 -8.44 2.83
N HIS A 75 5.82 -8.68 2.00
CA HIS A 75 5.70 -9.41 0.74
C HIS A 75 6.36 -10.78 0.91
N PRO A 76 5.84 -11.89 0.38
CA PRO A 76 6.55 -13.17 0.41
C PRO A 76 7.90 -13.11 -0.35
N PRO A 77 8.98 -13.79 0.10
CA PRO A 77 8.99 -14.86 1.10
C PRO A 77 9.03 -14.38 2.56
N GLU A 78 9.11 -13.09 2.82
CA GLU A 78 9.07 -12.55 4.17
C GLU A 78 7.76 -12.93 4.87
N THR A 79 7.88 -13.43 6.11
CA THR A 79 6.74 -13.85 6.94
C THR A 79 6.53 -12.96 8.16
N ASP A 80 7.40 -11.96 8.34
CA ASP A 80 7.35 -11.01 9.43
C ASP A 80 7.82 -9.61 8.96
N SER A 81 7.53 -8.58 9.76
CA SER A 81 7.88 -7.18 9.50
C SER A 81 7.96 -6.37 10.81
N ASP A 82 8.78 -5.31 10.79
CA ASP A 82 8.88 -4.34 11.87
C ASP A 82 7.68 -3.36 11.92
N ASN A 83 6.78 -3.46 10.94
CA ASN A 83 5.66 -2.55 10.74
C ASN A 83 4.33 -3.32 10.64
N THR A 84 3.44 -3.09 11.61
CA THR A 84 2.05 -3.56 11.51
C THR A 84 1.25 -2.72 10.52
N LEU A 85 0.15 -3.24 9.98
CA LEU A 85 -0.77 -2.45 9.14
C LEU A 85 -1.29 -1.21 9.90
N GLN A 86 -1.53 -1.33 11.21
CA GLN A 86 -2.01 -0.22 12.02
C GLN A 86 -0.96 0.89 12.15
N GLU A 87 0.30 0.55 12.43
CA GLU A 87 1.40 1.53 12.50
C GLU A 87 1.64 2.17 11.14
N TRP A 88 1.61 1.37 10.07
CA TRP A 88 1.76 1.87 8.71
C TRP A 88 0.67 2.87 8.35
N LEU A 89 -0.60 2.56 8.64
CA LEU A 89 -1.72 3.48 8.41
C LEU A 89 -1.55 4.79 9.18
N LYS A 90 -1.11 4.74 10.45
CA LYS A 90 -0.83 5.96 11.24
C LYS A 90 0.23 6.85 10.59
N GLU A 91 1.27 6.27 9.99
CA GLU A 91 2.32 7.04 9.32
C GLU A 91 1.83 7.69 8.01
N VAL A 92 0.94 7.03 7.25
CA VAL A 92 0.60 7.48 5.88
C VAL A 92 -0.78 8.13 5.72
N VAL A 93 -1.73 7.91 6.63
CA VAL A 93 -3.13 8.35 6.47
C VAL A 93 -3.28 9.87 6.45
N ASP A 94 -2.45 10.59 7.21
CA ASP A 94 -2.48 12.05 7.28
C ASP A 94 -1.70 12.71 6.13
N THR A 95 -1.16 11.92 5.21
CA THR A 95 -0.52 12.43 4.00
C THR A 95 -1.55 12.78 2.92
N ASN A 96 -1.14 13.56 1.92
CA ASN A 96 -1.96 13.89 0.77
C ASN A 96 -1.83 12.88 -0.39
N LYS A 97 -1.46 11.62 -0.07
CA LYS A 97 -1.15 10.56 -1.03
C LYS A 97 -2.30 9.56 -1.08
N GLY A 98 -2.48 8.93 -2.24
CA GLY A 98 -3.36 7.76 -2.31
C GLY A 98 -2.65 6.50 -1.81
N ILE A 99 -3.44 5.51 -1.38
CA ILE A 99 -2.96 4.27 -0.78
C ILE A 99 -3.47 3.09 -1.61
N LYS A 100 -2.59 2.12 -1.89
CA LYS A 100 -2.98 0.79 -2.39
C LYS A 100 -2.43 -0.28 -1.44
N LEU A 101 -3.32 -1.03 -0.81
CA LEU A 101 -2.96 -2.20 0.00
C LEU A 101 -3.10 -3.47 -0.85
N ASP A 102 -1.98 -4.17 -1.05
CA ASP A 102 -1.92 -5.42 -1.81
C ASP A 102 -1.97 -6.61 -0.85
N PHE A 103 -3.17 -7.16 -0.62
CA PHE A 103 -3.37 -8.26 0.30
C PHE A 103 -2.82 -9.57 -0.26
N LYS A 104 -1.81 -10.10 0.43
CA LYS A 104 -1.17 -11.37 0.09
C LYS A 104 -1.83 -12.52 0.82
N ARG A 105 -2.08 -13.59 0.07
CA ARG A 105 -2.42 -14.89 0.61
C ARG A 105 -1.19 -15.77 0.62
N TYR A 106 -0.97 -16.49 1.72
CA TYR A 106 0.05 -17.53 1.78
C TYR A 106 -0.22 -18.59 0.71
N LEU A 107 0.67 -18.71 -0.26
CA LEU A 107 0.82 -19.95 -1.01
C LEU A 107 1.86 -20.79 -0.24
N LYS A 108 1.40 -21.77 0.54
CA LYS A 108 2.29 -22.76 1.21
C LYS A 108 3.15 -23.57 0.22
N THR A 109 2.92 -23.41 -1.08
CA THR A 109 3.56 -24.15 -2.18
C THR A 109 4.54 -23.28 -2.98
N LYS A 110 5.62 -22.81 -2.35
CA LYS A 110 6.90 -22.61 -3.05
C LYS A 110 8.02 -23.53 -2.52
N ARG A 111 7.67 -24.55 -1.73
CA ARG A 111 8.59 -25.61 -1.30
C ARG A 111 8.50 -26.87 -2.16
N PHE A 112 8.46 -26.71 -3.49
CA PHE A 112 8.61 -27.85 -4.42
C PHE A 112 9.21 -27.51 -5.81
N LEU A 113 9.74 -26.30 -6.04
CA LEU A 113 10.24 -25.91 -7.39
C LEU A 113 11.60 -25.19 -7.41
N TYR A 114 12.40 -25.30 -6.34
CA TYR A 114 13.80 -24.84 -6.33
C TYR A 114 14.80 -25.95 -6.00
N SER A 115 14.47 -27.22 -6.23
CA SER A 115 15.38 -28.37 -6.05
C SER A 115 15.67 -29.13 -7.36
N LEU A 116 15.65 -28.43 -8.50
CA LEU A 116 16.00 -28.99 -9.81
C LEU A 116 16.73 -27.93 -10.65
N CYS A 117 17.79 -27.37 -10.08
CA CYS A 117 18.95 -26.86 -10.82
C CYS A 117 20.05 -26.52 -9.80
N SER A 118 20.94 -27.47 -9.57
CA SER A 118 22.30 -27.28 -9.05
C SER A 118 23.22 -28.12 -9.93
#